data_AF-A0A8D8IEL7-F1
#
_entry.id   AF-A0A8D8IEL7-F1
#
_cell.length_a   1.000
_cell.length_b   1.000
_cell.length_c   1.000
_cell.angle_alpha   90.00
_cell.angle_beta   90.00
_cell.angle_gamma   90.00
#
_symmetry.space_group_name_H-M   'P 1'
#
loop_
_entity.id
_entity.type
_entity.pdbx_description
1 polymer ?
#
loop_
_entity_poly.entity_id
_entity_poly.type
_entity_poly.pdbx_seq_one_letter_code
_entity_poly.pdbx_strand_id
1 'polypeptide(L)'
;SPSSSSGTEQPTYGAAPAAAASPVYFFFSGEPSPYQPAAKMALSDADVQKQIKHMMAFIEQEANEKAEEIDAKAEEEFNIEKGRLVQQQRLKIMEYYEKKEKQVELQKKIQSSNMLNQARLKVLKVREDHVASVLEECRRRLGEVTRDPARYSEVLLALITQGLLQLIEANVVVRGRQADAQLIQNVLPAAVENYKTASGKDVVVTLDTDHYLPEGCTGGVDMITQSGRIKISNTLESRLELIAMQLIPAIRNALFGRNINRKFTD
;
A
#
# COMPACT_ATOMS: atom_id res chain seq x y z
N SER A 1 -2.30 10.14 27.70
CA SER A 1 -1.22 10.99 28.21
C SER A 1 -0.41 11.48 27.02
N PRO A 2 -0.37 12.79 26.73
CA PRO A 2 0.30 13.74 27.59
C PRO A 2 -0.53 14.99 27.97
N SER A 3 -0.11 15.60 29.08
CA SER A 3 -0.60 16.81 29.72
C SER A 3 0.19 18.04 29.23
N SER A 4 -0.50 19.06 28.74
CA SER A 4 -0.71 20.38 29.36
C SER A 4 0.46 21.39 29.26
N SER A 5 0.27 22.41 28.41
CA SER A 5 0.67 23.79 28.70
C SER A 5 -0.47 24.71 28.25
N SER A 6 -1.00 25.42 29.24
CA SER A 6 -2.09 26.39 29.24
C SER A 6 -1.77 27.68 28.47
N GLY A 7 -2.77 28.26 27.82
CA GLY A 7 -2.74 29.63 27.31
C GLY A 7 -4.11 30.04 26.77
N THR A 8 -4.87 30.72 27.61
CA THR A 8 -6.25 31.18 27.43
C THR A 8 -6.30 32.33 26.43
N GLU A 9 -7.08 32.23 25.35
CA GLU A 9 -7.49 33.38 24.53
C GLU A 9 -9.01 33.42 24.36
N GLN A 10 -9.60 34.48 24.91
CA GLN A 10 -10.97 34.94 24.69
C GLN A 10 -10.94 36.21 23.82
N PRO A 11 -12.08 36.62 23.23
CA PRO A 11 -12.12 37.28 21.93
C PRO A 11 -11.98 38.79 22.04
N THR A 12 -11.24 39.40 21.11
CA THR A 12 -11.27 40.85 20.91
C THR A 12 -12.01 41.16 19.61
N TYR A 13 -13.15 41.83 19.76
CA TYR A 13 -13.90 42.45 18.67
C TYR A 13 -13.01 43.52 18.00
N GLY A 14 -12.53 43.22 16.80
CA GLY A 14 -11.78 44.13 15.96
C GLY A 14 -12.71 45.10 15.24
N ALA A 15 -12.51 46.38 15.56
CA ALA A 15 -13.19 47.58 15.10
C ALA A 15 -13.58 47.62 13.61
N ALA A 16 -14.80 48.10 13.36
CA ALA A 16 -15.27 48.57 12.07
C ALA A 16 -14.47 49.80 11.60
N PRO A 17 -14.16 49.93 10.30
CA PRO A 17 -13.62 51.16 9.77
C PRO A 17 -14.70 52.25 9.77
N ALA A 18 -14.44 53.32 10.53
CA ALA A 18 -15.24 54.52 10.57
C ALA A 18 -15.34 55.14 9.17
N ALA A 19 -16.56 55.30 8.67
CA ALA A 19 -16.86 56.09 7.49
C ALA A 19 -16.50 57.55 7.76
N ALA A 20 -15.43 58.03 7.14
CA ALA A 20 -15.08 59.44 7.10
C ALA A 20 -16.06 60.17 6.18
N ALA A 21 -17.15 60.67 6.75
CA ALA A 21 -17.98 61.68 6.10
C ALA A 21 -17.23 63.02 6.17
N SER A 22 -16.57 63.40 5.09
CA SER A 22 -16.01 64.75 4.93
C SER A 22 -17.15 65.73 4.62
N PRO A 23 -17.43 66.73 5.47
CA PRO A 23 -18.32 67.82 5.09
C PRO A 23 -17.55 68.73 4.12
N VAL A 24 -17.96 68.75 2.85
CA VAL A 24 -17.52 69.78 1.91
C VAL A 24 -18.20 71.09 2.33
N TYR A 25 -17.49 71.87 3.15
CA TYR A 25 -17.80 73.28 3.38
C TYR A 25 -17.59 74.02 2.06
N PHE A 26 -18.67 74.30 1.34
CA PHE A 26 -18.66 75.28 0.27
C PHE A 26 -18.56 76.67 0.92
N PHE A 27 -17.34 77.21 0.94
CA PHE A 27 -17.04 78.55 1.40
C PHE A 27 -17.61 79.54 0.37
N PHE A 28 -18.71 80.21 0.71
CA PHE A 28 -19.30 81.28 -0.08
C PHE A 28 -18.44 82.55 0.12
N SER A 29 -17.34 82.67 -0.63
CA SER A 29 -16.60 83.93 -0.76
C SER A 29 -17.25 84.77 -1.87
N GLY A 30 -18.30 85.51 -1.50
CA GLY A 30 -18.90 86.57 -2.31
C GLY A 30 -18.77 87.90 -1.58
N GLU A 31 -17.97 88.82 -2.13
CA GLU A 31 -17.93 90.23 -1.70
C GLU A 31 -19.29 90.90 -1.92
N PRO A 32 -19.76 91.80 -1.03
CA PRO A 32 -20.96 92.58 -1.27
C PRO A 32 -20.62 93.76 -2.18
N SER A 33 -21.06 93.70 -3.44
CA SER A 33 -21.01 94.84 -4.36
C SER A 33 -22.09 95.88 -4.00
N PRO A 34 -21.78 97.19 -4.04
CA PRO A 34 -22.69 98.23 -3.61
C PRO A 34 -23.86 98.43 -4.59
N TYR A 35 -25.07 98.52 -4.03
CA TYR A 35 -26.27 99.01 -4.71
C TYR A 35 -26.04 100.42 -5.28
N GLN A 36 -26.25 100.59 -6.59
CA GLN A 36 -26.59 101.86 -7.23
C GLN A 36 -27.59 101.62 -8.38
N PRO A 37 -28.42 102.63 -8.70
CA PRO A 37 -29.86 102.44 -8.85
C PRO A 37 -30.30 101.96 -10.24
N ALA A 38 -31.48 101.33 -10.23
CA ALA A 38 -32.20 100.81 -11.38
C ALA A 38 -32.35 101.82 -12.53
N ALA A 39 -31.64 101.58 -13.62
CA ALA A 39 -32.09 101.94 -14.94
C ALA A 39 -33.11 100.88 -15.40
N LYS A 40 -34.40 101.21 -15.31
CA LYS A 40 -35.49 100.41 -15.89
C LYS A 40 -35.34 100.39 -17.42
N MET A 41 -34.59 99.42 -17.95
CA MET A 41 -34.91 98.87 -19.27
C MET A 41 -36.03 97.86 -19.05
N ALA A 42 -37.26 98.26 -19.38
CA ALA A 42 -38.40 97.36 -19.40
C ALA A 42 -38.22 96.35 -20.54
N LEU A 43 -37.51 95.25 -20.28
CA LEU A 43 -37.69 94.01 -21.02
C LEU A 43 -39.18 93.66 -20.95
N SER A 44 -39.79 93.33 -22.08
CA SER A 44 -41.20 92.95 -22.09
C SER A 44 -41.38 91.66 -21.28
N ASP A 45 -42.52 91.51 -20.61
CA ASP A 45 -42.83 90.30 -19.82
C ASP A 45 -42.71 89.01 -20.68
N ALA A 46 -42.90 89.15 -22.00
CA ALA A 46 -42.69 88.10 -22.99
C ALA A 46 -41.21 87.69 -23.17
N ASP A 47 -40.26 88.61 -23.03
CA ASP A 47 -38.83 88.32 -23.13
C ASP A 47 -38.30 87.65 -21.86
N VAL A 48 -38.82 88.05 -20.70
CA VAL A 48 -38.55 87.39 -19.41
C VAL A 48 -39.06 85.95 -19.44
N GLN A 49 -40.28 85.71 -19.93
CA GLN A 49 -40.82 84.35 -20.09
C GLN A 49 -40.00 83.48 -21.06
N LYS A 50 -39.49 84.05 -22.16
CA LYS A 50 -38.60 83.32 -23.09
C LYS A 50 -37.28 82.93 -22.42
N GLN A 51 -36.69 83.83 -21.63
CA GLN A 51 -35.45 83.54 -20.91
C GLN A 51 -35.65 82.46 -19.83
N ILE A 52 -36.77 82.50 -19.10
CA ILE A 52 -37.13 81.44 -18.14
C ILE A 52 -37.30 80.09 -18.85
N LYS A 53 -38.00 80.04 -19.99
CA LYS A 53 -38.14 78.80 -20.78
C LYS A 53 -36.81 78.27 -21.29
N HIS A 54 -35.90 79.14 -21.73
CA HIS A 54 -34.56 78.76 -22.13
C HIS A 54 -33.75 78.21 -20.94
N MET A 55 -33.86 78.84 -19.76
CA MET A 55 -33.23 78.32 -18.54
C MET A 55 -33.81 76.97 -18.12
N MET A 56 -35.13 76.77 -18.23
CA MET A 56 -35.76 75.47 -17.94
C MET A 56 -35.28 74.39 -18.91
N ALA A 57 -35.21 74.68 -20.21
CA ALA A 57 -34.71 73.73 -21.21
C ALA A 57 -33.23 73.37 -21.00
N PHE A 58 -32.41 74.35 -20.57
CA PHE A 58 -31.01 74.10 -20.22
C PHE A 58 -30.90 73.18 -18.99
N ILE A 59 -31.68 73.43 -17.94
CA ILE A 59 -31.70 72.58 -16.73
C ILE A 59 -32.17 71.16 -17.07
N GLU A 60 -33.18 71.02 -17.94
CA GLU A 60 -33.69 69.73 -18.39
C GLU A 60 -32.65 68.97 -19.23
N GLN A 61 -31.95 69.65 -20.13
CA GLN A 61 -30.85 69.06 -20.90
C GLN A 61 -29.69 68.64 -20.00
N GLU A 62 -29.25 69.50 -19.07
CA GLU A 62 -28.17 69.18 -18.13
C GLU A 62 -28.54 68.00 -17.22
N ALA A 63 -29.80 67.91 -16.79
CA ALA A 63 -30.30 66.77 -16.02
C ALA A 63 -30.30 65.47 -16.85
N ASN A 64 -30.71 65.54 -18.12
CA ASN A 64 -30.73 64.38 -19.02
C ASN A 64 -29.31 63.90 -19.36
N GLU A 65 -28.38 64.80 -19.69
CA GLU A 65 -26.97 64.45 -19.95
C GLU A 65 -26.33 63.81 -18.72
N LYS A 66 -26.64 64.32 -17.52
CA LYS A 66 -26.16 63.74 -16.27
C LYS A 66 -26.78 62.37 -15.96
N ALA A 67 -28.04 62.15 -16.32
CA ALA A 67 -28.68 60.84 -16.21
C ALA A 67 -28.04 59.83 -17.18
N GLU A 68 -27.81 60.21 -18.44
CA GLU A 68 -27.14 59.36 -19.43
C GLU A 68 -25.69 59.03 -19.01
N GLU A 69 -24.97 59.99 -18.43
CA GLU A 69 -23.63 59.74 -17.91
C GLU A 69 -23.63 58.72 -16.76
N ILE A 70 -24.62 58.80 -15.86
CA ILE A 70 -24.77 57.84 -14.75
C ILE A 70 -25.10 56.45 -15.30
N ASP A 71 -26.00 56.35 -16.27
CA ASP A 71 -26.39 55.07 -16.86
C ASP A 71 -25.23 54.41 -17.61
N ALA A 72 -24.46 55.19 -18.38
CA ALA A 72 -23.27 54.70 -19.07
C ALA A 72 -22.20 54.20 -18.09
N LYS A 73 -21.97 54.92 -16.99
CA LYS A 73 -21.06 54.51 -15.92
C LYS A 73 -21.54 53.25 -15.20
N ALA A 74 -22.84 53.17 -14.90
CA ALA A 74 -23.42 52.00 -14.25
C ALA A 74 -23.28 50.74 -15.11
N GLU A 75 -23.45 50.86 -16.44
CA GLU A 75 -23.28 49.74 -17.37
C GLU A 75 -21.80 49.33 -17.50
N GLU A 76 -20.88 50.28 -17.53
CA GLU A 76 -19.44 50.00 -17.52
C GLU A 76 -19.03 49.25 -16.23
N GLU A 77 -19.44 49.75 -15.06
CA GLU A 77 -19.16 49.12 -13.77
C GLU A 77 -19.79 47.73 -13.66
N PHE A 78 -21.03 47.55 -14.13
CA PHE A 78 -21.69 46.25 -14.18
C PHE A 78 -20.89 45.23 -15.00
N ASN A 79 -20.42 45.64 -16.18
CA ASN A 79 -19.65 44.76 -17.06
C ASN A 79 -18.28 44.41 -16.47
N ILE A 80 -17.60 45.37 -15.83
CA ILE A 80 -16.33 45.13 -15.13
C ILE A 80 -16.53 44.14 -13.99
N GLU A 81 -17.52 44.37 -13.12
CA GLU A 81 -17.74 43.53 -11.94
C GLU A 81 -18.23 42.13 -12.30
N LYS A 82 -19.13 42.02 -13.29
CA LYS A 82 -19.54 40.73 -13.87
C LYS A 82 -18.32 39.98 -14.43
N GLY A 83 -17.46 40.67 -15.19
CA GLY A 83 -16.22 40.11 -15.71
C GLY A 83 -15.31 39.59 -14.59
N ARG A 84 -15.11 40.40 -13.55
CA ARG A 84 -14.32 40.04 -12.37
C ARG A 84 -14.85 38.79 -11.66
N LEU A 85 -16.15 38.72 -11.39
CA LEU A 85 -16.80 37.58 -10.75
C LEU A 85 -16.68 36.31 -11.59
N VAL A 86 -16.92 36.39 -12.90
CA VAL A 86 -16.80 35.25 -13.81
C VAL A 86 -15.36 34.74 -13.86
N GLN A 87 -14.36 35.62 -13.97
CA GLN A 87 -12.96 35.21 -13.98
C GLN A 87 -12.52 34.59 -12.65
N GLN A 88 -12.95 35.16 -11.53
CA GLN A 88 -12.66 34.62 -10.20
C GLN A 88 -13.22 33.19 -10.03
N GLN A 89 -14.45 32.95 -10.50
CA GLN A 89 -15.04 31.61 -10.45
C GLN A 89 -14.39 30.64 -11.44
N ARG A 90 -14.03 31.10 -12.65
CA ARG A 90 -13.28 30.30 -13.62
C ARG A 90 -11.96 29.80 -13.05
N LEU A 91 -11.19 30.66 -12.36
CA LEU A 91 -9.94 30.26 -11.70
C LEU A 91 -10.16 29.17 -10.65
N LYS A 92 -11.19 29.31 -9.81
CA LYS A 92 -11.55 28.28 -8.81
C LYS A 92 -11.93 26.95 -9.47
N ILE A 93 -12.68 27.00 -10.56
CA ILE A 93 -13.07 25.81 -11.33
C ILE A 93 -11.83 25.14 -11.93
N MET A 94 -10.93 25.90 -12.55
CA MET A 94 -9.70 25.36 -13.12
C MET A 94 -8.83 24.68 -12.04
N GLU A 95 -8.61 25.32 -10.89
CA GLU A 95 -7.84 24.74 -9.79
C GLU A 95 -8.47 23.44 -9.26
N TYR A 96 -9.80 23.40 -9.15
CA TYR A 96 -10.53 22.21 -8.74
C TYR A 96 -10.35 21.03 -9.71
N TYR A 97 -10.45 21.30 -11.02
CA TYR A 97 -10.26 20.27 -12.04
C TYR A 97 -8.81 19.84 -12.17
N GLU A 98 -7.84 20.74 -12.02
CA GLU A 98 -6.41 20.40 -12.02
C GLU A 98 -6.07 19.44 -10.86
N LYS A 99 -6.62 19.69 -9.66
CA LYS A 99 -6.47 18.77 -8.51
C LYS A 99 -7.11 17.41 -8.78
N LYS A 100 -8.31 17.39 -9.36
CA LYS A 100 -9.00 16.14 -9.73
C LYS A 100 -8.26 15.35 -10.80
N GLU A 101 -7.72 16.02 -11.81
CA GLU A 101 -6.95 15.39 -12.87
C GLU A 101 -5.70 14.71 -12.30
N LYS A 102 -4.91 15.44 -11.49
CA LYS A 102 -3.75 14.88 -10.78
C LYS A 102 -4.12 13.69 -9.90
N GLN A 103 -5.26 13.75 -9.22
CA GLN A 103 -5.75 12.64 -8.39
C GLN A 103 -6.08 11.39 -9.23
N VAL A 104 -6.77 11.57 -10.36
CA VAL A 104 -7.12 10.48 -11.28
C VAL A 104 -5.86 9.86 -11.91
N GLU A 105 -4.89 10.68 -12.31
CA GLU A 105 -3.61 10.19 -12.82
C GLU A 105 -2.85 9.36 -11.80
N LEU A 106 -2.78 9.85 -10.55
CA LEU A 106 -2.15 9.11 -9.46
C LEU A 106 -2.88 7.79 -9.21
N GLN A 107 -4.21 7.80 -9.16
CA GLN A 107 -5.02 6.60 -8.96
C GLN A 107 -4.81 5.59 -10.10
N LYS A 108 -4.73 6.03 -11.35
CA LYS A 108 -4.42 5.18 -12.51
C LYS A 108 -3.04 4.55 -12.39
N LYS A 109 -2.02 5.30 -11.95
CA LYS A 109 -0.66 4.78 -11.69
C LYS A 109 -0.67 3.72 -10.58
N ILE A 110 -1.38 3.98 -9.47
CA ILE A 110 -1.52 3.03 -8.36
C ILE A 110 -2.22 1.75 -8.83
N GLN A 111 -3.32 1.87 -9.57
CA GLN A 111 -4.06 0.71 -10.09
C GLN A 111 -3.21 -0.13 -11.05
N SER A 112 -2.52 0.53 -11.99
CA SER A 112 -1.61 -0.15 -12.92
C SER A 112 -0.49 -0.89 -12.18
N SER A 113 0.14 -0.24 -11.20
CA SER A 113 1.18 -0.85 -10.37
C SER A 113 0.66 -2.03 -9.55
N ASN A 114 -0.52 -1.89 -8.93
CA ASN A 114 -1.14 -2.97 -8.16
C ASN A 114 -1.48 -4.17 -9.06
N MET A 115 -2.05 -3.93 -10.24
CA MET A 115 -2.37 -4.98 -11.19
C MET A 115 -1.12 -5.76 -11.65
N LEU A 116 -0.02 -5.05 -11.95
CA LEU A 116 1.26 -5.69 -12.28
C LEU A 116 1.83 -6.50 -11.10
N ASN A 117 1.74 -5.96 -9.88
CA ASN A 117 2.20 -6.69 -8.70
C ASN A 117 1.36 -7.95 -8.45
N GLN A 118 0.03 -7.88 -8.60
CA GLN A 118 -0.85 -9.04 -8.50
C GLN A 118 -0.52 -10.10 -9.55
N ALA A 119 -0.29 -9.69 -10.80
CA ALA A 119 0.13 -10.61 -11.86
C ALA A 119 1.47 -11.29 -11.51
N ARG A 120 2.44 -10.52 -11.01
CA ARG A 120 3.74 -11.05 -10.55
C ARG A 120 3.57 -12.06 -9.42
N LEU A 121 2.77 -11.74 -8.40
CA LEU A 121 2.51 -12.64 -7.27
C LEU A 121 1.82 -13.92 -7.71
N LYS A 122 0.88 -13.85 -8.66
CA LYS A 122 0.24 -15.03 -9.25
C LYS A 122 1.27 -15.93 -9.94
N VAL A 123 2.18 -15.37 -10.73
CA VAL A 123 3.25 -16.15 -11.38
C VAL A 123 4.17 -16.80 -10.34
N LEU A 124 4.56 -16.07 -9.30
CA LEU A 124 5.39 -16.62 -8.21
C LEU A 124 4.69 -17.76 -7.48
N LYS A 125 3.39 -17.61 -7.19
CA LYS A 125 2.59 -18.66 -6.57
C LYS A 125 2.54 -19.92 -7.42
N VAL A 126 2.21 -19.79 -8.71
CA VAL A 126 2.15 -20.95 -9.63
C VAL A 126 3.52 -21.65 -9.75
N ARG A 127 4.62 -20.89 -9.72
CA ARG A 127 5.96 -21.48 -9.72
C ARG A 127 6.23 -22.29 -8.45
N GLU A 128 5.84 -21.77 -7.29
CA GLU A 128 5.97 -22.50 -6.01
C GLU A 128 5.08 -23.75 -6.00
N ASP A 129 3.82 -23.61 -6.43
CA ASP A 129 2.86 -24.72 -6.52
C ASP A 129 3.38 -25.83 -7.44
N HIS A 130 4.07 -25.48 -8.54
CA HIS A 130 4.67 -26.46 -9.43
C HIS A 130 5.86 -27.19 -8.79
N VAL A 131 6.72 -26.49 -8.05
CA VAL A 131 7.81 -27.14 -7.29
C VAL A 131 7.23 -28.08 -6.22
N ALA A 132 6.18 -27.65 -5.51
CA ALA A 132 5.48 -28.48 -4.54
C ALA A 132 4.88 -29.74 -5.19
N SER A 133 4.27 -29.61 -6.37
CA SER A 133 3.75 -30.75 -7.13
C SER A 133 4.83 -31.76 -7.50
N VAL A 134 6.03 -31.30 -7.88
CA VAL A 134 7.16 -32.20 -8.17
C VAL A 134 7.62 -32.94 -6.91
N LEU A 135 7.69 -32.26 -5.77
CA LEU A 135 8.04 -32.90 -4.50
C LEU A 135 6.98 -33.92 -4.05
N GLU A 136 5.70 -33.64 -4.28
CA GLU A 136 4.62 -34.59 -3.99
C GLU A 136 4.71 -35.82 -4.91
N GLU A 137 5.03 -35.63 -6.18
CA GLU A 137 5.29 -36.76 -7.08
C GLU A 137 6.51 -37.59 -6.66
N CYS A 138 7.58 -36.95 -6.20
CA CYS A 138 8.73 -37.65 -5.62
C CYS A 138 8.33 -38.46 -4.38
N ARG A 139 7.50 -37.91 -3.49
CA ARG A 139 6.97 -38.64 -2.31
C ARG A 139 6.15 -39.85 -2.74
N ARG A 140 5.29 -39.71 -3.76
CA ARG A 140 4.52 -40.83 -4.32
C ARG A 140 5.44 -41.93 -4.86
N ARG A 141 6.50 -41.58 -5.59
CA ARG A 141 7.48 -42.54 -6.12
C ARG A 141 8.31 -43.22 -5.02
N LEU A 142 8.62 -42.51 -3.93
CA LEU A 142 9.24 -43.11 -2.75
C LEU A 142 8.35 -44.19 -2.13
N GLY A 143 7.04 -43.99 -2.11
CA GLY A 143 6.07 -45.00 -1.67
C GLY A 143 5.97 -46.22 -2.59
N GLU A 144 6.45 -46.16 -3.84
CA GLU A 144 6.55 -47.34 -4.71
C GLU A 144 7.77 -48.21 -4.34
N VAL A 145 8.87 -47.59 -3.91
CA VAL A 145 10.10 -48.30 -3.50
C VAL A 145 9.85 -49.14 -2.24
N THR A 146 8.99 -48.68 -1.34
CA THR A 146 8.66 -49.41 -0.11
C THR A 146 7.75 -50.62 -0.34
N ARG A 147 7.21 -50.80 -1.55
CA ARG A 147 6.45 -52.01 -1.92
C ARG A 147 7.35 -53.21 -2.22
N ASP A 148 8.61 -52.99 -2.55
CA ASP A 148 9.58 -54.06 -2.80
C ASP A 148 10.35 -54.40 -1.50
N PRO A 149 10.02 -55.51 -0.82
CA PRO A 149 10.58 -55.81 0.50
C PRO A 149 12.08 -56.08 0.46
N ALA A 150 12.62 -56.61 -0.65
CA ALA A 150 14.05 -56.91 -0.75
C ALA A 150 14.85 -55.60 -0.77
N ARG A 151 14.52 -54.70 -1.70
CA ARG A 151 15.18 -53.40 -1.81
C ARG A 151 14.93 -52.52 -0.59
N TYR A 152 13.75 -52.59 -0.01
CA TYR A 152 13.42 -51.81 1.19
C TYR A 152 14.18 -52.30 2.43
N SER A 153 14.45 -53.61 2.56
CA SER A 153 15.24 -54.15 3.67
C SER A 153 16.68 -53.62 3.67
N GLU A 154 17.33 -53.53 2.50
CA GLU A 154 18.66 -52.95 2.36
C GLU A 154 18.68 -51.45 2.73
N VAL A 155 17.65 -50.71 2.30
CA VAL A 155 17.51 -49.30 2.64
C VAL A 155 17.30 -49.10 4.14
N LEU A 156 16.44 -49.89 4.77
CA LEU A 156 16.22 -49.86 6.21
C LEU A 156 17.50 -50.17 7.00
N LEU A 157 18.28 -51.16 6.56
CA LEU A 157 19.58 -51.49 7.15
C LEU A 157 20.50 -50.26 7.16
N ALA A 158 20.63 -49.59 6.01
CA ALA A 158 21.46 -48.41 5.88
C ALA A 158 20.92 -47.23 6.73
N LEU A 159 19.61 -47.02 6.78
CA LEU A 159 18.98 -45.95 7.55
C LEU A 159 19.17 -46.13 9.06
N ILE A 160 19.00 -47.35 9.56
CA ILE A 160 19.23 -47.66 10.98
C ILE A 160 20.71 -47.48 11.30
N THR A 161 21.61 -48.06 10.50
CA THR A 161 23.07 -47.94 10.70
C THR A 161 23.51 -46.47 10.73
N GLN A 162 23.02 -45.64 9.80
CA GLN A 162 23.34 -44.22 9.74
C GLN A 162 22.91 -43.49 11.02
N GLY A 163 21.68 -43.70 11.50
CA GLY A 163 21.22 -42.97 12.68
C GLY A 163 21.84 -43.48 13.98
N LEU A 164 22.21 -44.77 14.07
CA LEU A 164 23.02 -45.28 15.19
C LEU A 164 24.39 -44.59 15.25
N LEU A 165 25.05 -44.42 14.10
CA LEU A 165 26.32 -43.67 13.99
C LEU A 165 26.17 -42.19 14.32
N GLN A 166 24.97 -41.60 14.14
CA GLN A 166 24.70 -40.21 14.48
C GLN A 166 24.35 -40.02 15.96
N LEU A 167 23.69 -40.99 16.60
CA LEU A 167 23.32 -40.96 18.02
C LEU A 167 24.51 -41.27 18.94
N ILE A 168 25.33 -42.29 18.62
CA ILE A 168 26.48 -42.75 19.42
C ILE A 168 26.11 -42.96 20.91
N GLU A 169 24.98 -43.63 21.17
CA GLU A 169 24.46 -43.93 22.51
C GLU A 169 24.37 -45.44 22.73
N ALA A 170 24.53 -45.90 23.97
CA ALA A 170 24.57 -47.32 24.30
C ALA A 170 23.19 -48.02 24.16
N ASN A 171 22.10 -47.29 24.42
CA ASN A 171 20.74 -47.82 24.35
C ASN A 171 19.87 -46.93 23.44
N VAL A 172 19.38 -47.52 22.35
CA VAL A 172 18.56 -46.81 21.35
C VAL A 172 17.22 -47.53 21.17
N VAL A 173 16.16 -46.74 21.10
CA VAL A 173 14.80 -47.19 20.81
C VAL A 173 14.45 -46.79 19.39
N VAL A 174 14.05 -47.76 18.55
CA VAL A 174 13.64 -47.55 17.16
C VAL A 174 12.12 -47.57 17.07
N ARG A 175 11.55 -46.57 16.41
CA ARG A 175 10.14 -46.47 16.05
C ARG A 175 9.99 -46.58 14.55
N GLY A 176 9.20 -47.54 14.11
CA GLY A 176 8.86 -47.74 12.71
C GLY A 176 7.35 -47.68 12.49
N ARG A 177 6.92 -47.88 11.25
CA ARG A 177 5.51 -48.14 10.94
C ARG A 177 5.15 -49.56 11.38
N GLN A 178 3.89 -49.78 11.78
CA GLN A 178 3.42 -51.11 12.20
C GLN A 178 3.62 -52.19 11.12
N ALA A 179 3.42 -51.85 9.85
CA ALA A 179 3.63 -52.77 8.72
C ALA A 179 5.10 -53.21 8.55
N ASP A 180 6.05 -52.36 8.96
CA ASP A 180 7.48 -52.56 8.78
C ASP A 180 8.14 -53.21 10.00
N ALA A 181 7.39 -53.42 11.09
CA ALA A 181 7.92 -53.93 12.36
C ALA A 181 8.66 -55.27 12.21
N GLN A 182 8.11 -56.20 11.41
CA GLN A 182 8.74 -57.50 11.14
C GLN A 182 10.04 -57.35 10.34
N LEU A 183 10.05 -56.48 9.32
CA LEU A 183 11.23 -56.22 8.50
C LEU A 183 12.33 -55.56 9.34
N ILE A 184 11.98 -54.59 10.18
CA ILE A 184 12.93 -53.92 11.09
C ILE A 184 13.53 -54.97 12.03
N GLN A 185 12.72 -55.84 12.64
CA GLN A 185 13.20 -56.86 13.56
C GLN A 185 14.21 -57.84 12.91
N ASN A 186 14.01 -58.18 11.64
CA ASN A 186 14.93 -59.02 10.88
C ASN A 186 16.25 -58.29 10.55
N VAL A 187 16.20 -56.98 10.34
CA VAL A 187 17.34 -56.15 9.94
C VAL A 187 18.18 -55.64 11.12
N LEU A 188 17.59 -55.58 12.33
CA LEU A 188 18.24 -55.10 13.55
C LEU A 188 19.58 -55.79 13.86
N PRO A 189 19.73 -57.14 13.82
CA PRO A 189 20.99 -57.80 14.14
C PRO A 189 22.11 -57.39 13.18
N ALA A 190 21.82 -57.33 11.88
CA ALA A 190 22.78 -56.92 10.86
C ALA A 190 23.18 -55.44 11.02
N ALA A 191 22.25 -54.57 11.44
CA ALA A 191 22.55 -53.16 11.70
C ALA A 191 23.50 -52.99 12.90
N VAL A 192 23.33 -53.80 13.96
CA VAL A 192 24.20 -53.79 15.15
C VAL A 192 25.61 -54.27 14.81
N GLU A 193 25.75 -55.32 13.99
CA GLU A 193 27.06 -55.77 13.51
C GLU A 193 27.77 -54.69 12.69
N ASN A 194 27.07 -54.07 11.72
CA ASN A 194 27.62 -52.98 10.91
C ASN A 194 28.05 -51.78 11.77
N TYR A 195 27.24 -51.43 12.77
CA TYR A 195 27.59 -50.37 13.72
C TYR A 195 28.82 -50.73 14.54
N LYS A 196 28.91 -51.97 15.06
CA LYS A 196 30.05 -52.45 15.84
C LYS A 196 31.34 -52.43 15.04
N THR A 197 31.31 -52.84 13.77
CA THR A 197 32.45 -52.78 12.86
C THR A 197 32.90 -51.33 12.59
N ALA A 198 31.96 -50.40 12.42
CA ALA A 198 32.27 -49.01 12.10
C ALA A 198 32.69 -48.15 13.32
N SER A 199 32.03 -48.32 14.47
CA SER A 199 32.22 -47.49 15.66
C SER A 199 33.06 -48.14 16.75
N GLY A 200 33.25 -49.46 16.74
CA GLY A 200 33.96 -50.21 17.78
C GLY A 200 33.26 -50.22 19.15
N LYS A 201 32.00 -49.79 19.24
CA LYS A 201 31.19 -49.72 20.46
C LYS A 201 29.99 -50.67 20.34
N ASP A 202 29.58 -51.24 21.48
CA ASP A 202 28.37 -52.06 21.57
C ASP A 202 27.14 -51.18 21.82
N VAL A 203 26.03 -51.51 21.15
CA VAL A 203 24.75 -50.82 21.28
C VAL A 203 23.62 -51.83 21.40
N VAL A 204 22.71 -51.58 22.34
CA VAL A 204 21.46 -52.31 22.51
C VAL A 204 20.35 -51.53 21.80
N VAL A 205 19.83 -52.12 20.72
CA VAL A 205 18.74 -51.53 19.95
C VAL A 205 17.44 -52.28 20.26
N THR A 206 16.41 -51.54 20.66
CA THR A 206 15.09 -52.10 20.97
C THR A 206 14.03 -51.49 20.05
N LEU A 207 13.05 -52.29 19.64
CA LEU A 207 11.91 -51.81 18.87
C LEU A 207 10.81 -51.34 19.83
N ASP A 208 10.31 -50.11 19.66
CA ASP A 208 9.14 -49.63 20.39
C ASP A 208 7.88 -50.28 19.81
N THR A 209 7.12 -50.97 20.66
CA THR A 209 5.84 -51.63 20.27
C THR A 209 4.61 -50.87 20.76
N ASP A 210 4.81 -49.81 21.54
CA ASP A 210 3.73 -48.99 22.09
C ASP A 210 3.45 -47.75 21.23
N HIS A 211 4.49 -47.21 20.56
CA HIS A 211 4.39 -45.99 19.75
C HIS A 211 4.93 -46.17 18.32
N TYR A 212 4.03 -46.47 17.38
CA TYR A 212 4.35 -46.57 15.95
C TYR A 212 4.32 -45.22 15.24
N LEU A 213 5.00 -45.15 14.08
CA LEU A 213 4.87 -44.05 13.14
C LEU A 213 3.47 -44.00 12.51
N PRO A 214 2.96 -42.80 12.13
CA PRO A 214 1.67 -42.67 11.48
C PRO A 214 1.56 -43.52 10.21
N GLU A 215 0.39 -44.11 9.95
CA GLU A 215 0.18 -44.96 8.77
C GLU A 215 0.33 -44.24 7.42
N GLY A 216 0.17 -42.91 7.41
CA GLY A 216 0.36 -42.06 6.22
C GLY A 216 1.83 -41.84 5.83
N CYS A 217 2.78 -42.35 6.61
CA CYS A 217 4.21 -42.27 6.33
C CYS A 217 4.60 -43.35 5.30
N THR A 218 5.34 -42.96 4.27
CA THR A 218 5.86 -43.82 3.19
C THR A 218 6.87 -44.84 3.71
N GLY A 219 7.53 -44.56 4.83
CA GLY A 219 8.33 -45.51 5.60
C GLY A 219 9.57 -44.89 6.25
N GLY A 220 10.40 -45.76 6.83
CA GLY A 220 11.66 -45.42 7.49
C GLY A 220 11.56 -45.54 9.00
N VAL A 221 12.51 -44.93 9.71
CA VAL A 221 12.67 -45.13 11.16
C VAL A 221 12.96 -43.84 11.90
N ASP A 222 12.35 -43.69 13.06
CA ASP A 222 12.71 -42.69 14.06
C ASP A 222 13.51 -43.37 15.17
N MET A 223 14.65 -42.80 15.56
CA MET A 223 15.46 -43.29 16.67
C MET A 223 15.40 -42.33 17.84
N ILE A 224 15.21 -42.86 19.03
CA ILE A 224 15.08 -42.10 20.27
C ILE A 224 16.03 -42.69 21.30
N THR A 225 16.65 -41.85 22.11
CA THR A 225 17.42 -42.32 23.28
C THR A 225 16.50 -42.90 24.34
N GLN A 226 17.02 -43.78 25.19
CA GLN A 226 16.27 -44.28 26.36
C GLN A 226 15.76 -43.15 27.28
N SER A 227 16.48 -42.02 27.31
CA SER A 227 16.11 -40.82 28.07
C SER A 227 15.04 -39.95 27.41
N GLY A 228 14.64 -40.26 26.16
CA GLY A 228 13.66 -39.50 25.39
C GLY A 228 14.09 -38.09 24.97
N ARG A 229 15.31 -37.65 25.29
CA ARG A 229 15.77 -36.27 25.04
C ARG A 229 16.22 -36.02 23.61
N ILE A 230 16.83 -37.02 22.97
CA ILE A 230 17.36 -36.89 21.62
C ILE A 230 16.54 -37.80 20.72
N LYS A 231 15.97 -37.20 19.66
CA LYS A 231 15.22 -37.89 18.61
C LYS A 231 15.88 -37.59 17.27
N ILE A 232 16.20 -38.64 16.52
CA ILE A 232 16.66 -38.57 15.14
C ILE A 232 15.57 -39.15 14.25
N SER A 233 14.93 -38.28 13.45
CA SER A 233 13.96 -38.72 12.46
C SER A 233 14.67 -39.06 11.15
N ASN A 234 14.73 -40.36 10.81
CA ASN A 234 15.34 -40.84 9.58
C ASN A 234 14.30 -41.52 8.68
N THR A 235 13.11 -40.93 8.61
CA THR A 235 12.05 -41.33 7.68
C THR A 235 12.38 -40.90 6.26
N LEU A 236 11.77 -41.58 5.28
CA LEU A 236 11.97 -41.24 3.87
C LEU A 236 11.45 -39.84 3.55
N GLU A 237 10.35 -39.38 4.18
CA GLU A 237 9.88 -38.00 4.00
C GLU A 237 10.85 -36.97 4.56
N SER A 238 11.34 -37.15 5.79
CA SER A 238 12.25 -36.17 6.39
C SER A 238 13.53 -36.02 5.57
N ARG A 239 14.04 -37.13 5.02
CA ARG A 239 15.19 -37.08 4.10
C ARG A 239 14.86 -36.37 2.79
N LEU A 240 13.71 -36.67 2.19
CA LEU A 240 13.27 -35.98 0.98
C LEU A 240 13.16 -34.48 1.22
N GLU A 241 12.58 -34.06 2.34
CA GLU A 241 12.41 -32.66 2.69
C GLU A 241 13.76 -31.95 2.91
N LEU A 242 14.69 -32.59 3.64
CA LEU A 242 16.04 -32.05 3.84
C LEU A 242 16.79 -31.88 2.53
N ILE A 243 16.73 -32.87 1.64
CA ILE A 243 17.36 -32.82 0.31
C ILE A 243 16.67 -31.77 -0.56
N ALA A 244 15.34 -31.72 -0.53
CA ALA A 244 14.56 -30.75 -1.28
C ALA A 244 14.95 -29.32 -0.87
N MET A 245 15.04 -29.02 0.43
CA MET A 245 15.47 -27.70 0.92
C MET A 245 16.82 -27.27 0.34
N GLN A 246 17.79 -28.18 0.26
CA GLN A 246 19.12 -27.89 -0.29
C GLN A 246 19.11 -27.78 -1.82
N LEU A 247 18.28 -28.59 -2.50
CA LEU A 247 18.23 -28.67 -3.96
C LEU A 247 17.19 -27.77 -4.61
N ILE A 248 16.32 -27.07 -3.86
CA ILE A 248 15.34 -26.12 -4.40
C ILE A 248 15.96 -25.15 -5.42
N PRO A 249 17.13 -24.54 -5.18
CA PRO A 249 17.76 -23.66 -6.17
C PRO A 249 18.09 -24.39 -7.49
N ALA A 250 18.59 -25.63 -7.40
CA ALA A 250 18.90 -26.46 -8.57
C ALA A 250 17.63 -26.89 -9.31
N ILE A 251 16.60 -27.33 -8.57
CA ILE A 251 15.29 -27.71 -9.11
C ILE A 251 14.66 -26.51 -9.85
N ARG A 252 14.68 -25.31 -9.25
CA ARG A 252 14.15 -24.10 -9.89
C ARG A 252 14.90 -23.75 -11.18
N ASN A 253 16.23 -23.88 -11.18
CA ASN A 253 17.03 -23.65 -12.38
C ASN A 253 16.73 -24.69 -13.47
N ALA A 254 16.49 -25.94 -13.12
CA ALA A 254 16.14 -27.00 -14.06
C ALA A 254 14.73 -26.84 -14.64
N LEU A 255 13.74 -26.46 -13.81
CA LEU A 255 12.34 -26.29 -14.23
C LEU A 255 12.08 -24.98 -14.98
N PHE A 256 12.64 -23.87 -14.51
CA PHE A 256 12.32 -22.52 -15.01
C PHE A 256 13.49 -21.83 -15.75
N GLY A 257 14.63 -22.51 -15.84
CA GLY A 257 15.84 -21.97 -16.47
C GLY A 257 16.67 -21.08 -15.55
N ARG A 258 17.92 -20.85 -15.95
CA ARG A 258 18.85 -19.97 -15.24
C ARG A 258 18.43 -18.50 -15.42
N ASN A 259 18.59 -17.71 -14.37
CA ASN A 259 18.42 -16.27 -14.45
C ASN A 259 19.47 -15.65 -15.39
N ILE A 260 19.01 -15.04 -16.50
CA ILE A 260 19.83 -14.40 -17.54
C ILE A 260 20.72 -13.29 -16.94
N ASN A 261 20.24 -12.62 -15.89
CA ASN A 261 20.96 -11.52 -15.25
C ASN A 261 22.07 -12.01 -14.29
N ARG A 262 22.13 -13.30 -13.95
CA ARG A 262 23.15 -13.85 -13.04
C ARG A 262 24.43 -14.18 -13.81
N LYS A 263 25.38 -13.24 -13.79
CA LYS A 263 26.69 -13.36 -14.44
C LYS A 263 27.68 -14.28 -13.71
N PHE A 264 27.71 -14.24 -12.38
CA PHE A 264 28.68 -14.99 -11.56
C PHE A 264 28.00 -16.12 -10.76
N THR A 265 28.73 -17.21 -10.56
CA THR A 265 28.30 -18.39 -9.79
C THR A 265 29.12 -18.62 -8.52
N ASP A 266 30.04 -17.70 -8.24
CA ASP A 266 30.94 -17.70 -7.10
C ASP A 266 30.18 -17.52 -5.76
#